data_AF-A0A537GXL4-F1
#
_entry.id   AF-A0A537GXL4-F1
#
_cell.length_a   1.000
_cell.length_b   1.000
_cell.length_c   1.000
_cell.angle_alpha   90.00
_cell.angle_beta   90.00
_cell.angle_gamma   90.00
#
_symmetry.space_group_name_H-M   'P 1'
#
loop_
_entity.id
_entity.type
_entity.pdbx_description
1 polymer ?
#
loop_
_entity_poly.entity_id
_entity_poly.type
_entity_poly.pdbx_seq_one_letter_code
_entity_poly.pdbx_strand_id
1 'polypeptide(L)' 'MAPPKTPTDPRALKRKVSSQILRLPGVSGIGVPRGQLTVYLESDSEDVRERVREVLRTVSPDADVVFMVTGKFAKQDSY' A
#
# COMPACT_ATOMS: atom_id res chain seq x y z
N MET A 1 -6.03 -24.57 20.57
CA MET A 1 -5.05 -23.54 20.19
C MET A 1 -5.82 -22.37 19.58
N ALA A 2 -5.90 -21.24 20.27
CA ALA A 2 -6.46 -20.02 19.68
C ALA A 2 -5.47 -19.47 18.64
N PRO A 3 -5.90 -19.00 17.46
CA PRO A 3 -4.98 -18.32 16.56
C PRO A 3 -4.44 -17.09 17.29
N PRO A 4 -3.12 -16.80 17.21
CA PRO A 4 -2.57 -15.63 17.84
C PRO A 4 -3.30 -14.40 17.31
N LYS A 5 -3.79 -13.54 18.20
CA LYS A 5 -4.18 -12.18 17.87
C LYS A 5 -2.90 -11.45 17.50
N THR A 6 -2.41 -11.67 16.28
CA THR A 6 -1.16 -11.06 15.82
C THR A 6 -1.40 -9.55 15.76
N PRO A 7 -0.57 -8.72 16.40
CA PRO A 7 -0.59 -7.28 16.14
C PRO A 7 -0.44 -7.11 14.64
N THR A 8 -1.36 -6.35 14.03
CA THR A 8 -1.53 -6.19 12.58
C THR A 8 -0.18 -6.14 11.85
N ASP A 9 0.30 -7.30 11.40
CA ASP A 9 1.65 -7.38 10.85
C ASP A 9 1.64 -6.60 9.54
N PRO A 10 2.38 -5.49 9.44
CA PRO A 10 2.26 -4.57 8.32
C PRO A 10 2.66 -5.23 7.00
N ARG A 11 3.49 -6.30 7.04
CA ARG A 11 3.80 -7.12 5.87
C ARG A 11 2.65 -8.05 5.48
N ALA A 12 1.96 -8.64 6.46
CA ALA A 12 0.77 -9.45 6.19
C ALA A 12 -0.38 -8.59 5.65
N LEU A 13 -0.56 -7.40 6.21
CA LEU A 13 -1.50 -6.40 5.71
C LEU A 13 -1.15 -6.02 4.27
N LYS A 14 0.10 -5.62 4.01
CA LYS A 14 0.61 -5.32 2.68
C LYS A 14 0.31 -6.46 1.70
N ARG A 15 0.56 -7.71 2.06
CA ARG A 15 0.31 -8.86 1.16
C ARG A 15 -1.18 -9.05 0.83
N LYS A 16 -2.10 -8.69 1.74
CA LYS A 16 -3.55 -8.72 1.48
C LYS A 16 -4.00 -7.55 0.60
N VAL A 17 -3.54 -6.34 0.91
CA VAL A 17 -3.97 -5.12 0.20
C VAL A 17 -3.17 -4.87 -1.07
N SER A 18 -1.99 -5.47 -1.24
CA SER A 18 -1.10 -5.18 -2.37
C SER A 18 -1.75 -5.47 -3.70
N SER A 19 -2.48 -6.57 -3.80
CA SER A 19 -3.15 -6.95 -5.05
C SER A 19 -4.30 -6.01 -5.40
N GLN A 20 -4.94 -5.38 -4.42
CA GLN A 20 -6.00 -4.39 -4.65
C GLN A 20 -5.41 -3.01 -4.97
N ILE A 21 -4.43 -2.58 -4.16
CA ILE A 21 -3.76 -1.28 -4.30
C ILE A 21 -2.98 -1.20 -5.63
N LEU A 22 -2.27 -2.27 -6.04
CA LEU A 22 -1.58 -2.31 -7.34
C LEU A 22 -2.52 -2.32 -8.55
N ARG A 23 -3.82 -2.59 -8.36
CA ARG A 23 -4.83 -2.48 -9.43
C ARG A 23 -5.41 -1.08 -9.56
N LEU A 24 -5.13 -0.19 -8.61
CA LEU A 24 -5.62 1.19 -8.66
C LEU A 24 -4.79 1.99 -9.68
N PRO A 25 -5.45 2.66 -10.64
CA PRO A 25 -4.75 3.53 -11.59
C PRO A 25 -4.09 4.69 -10.84
N GLY A 26 -2.81 4.96 -11.12
CA GLY A 26 -2.02 5.98 -10.41
C GLY A 26 -1.22 5.44 -9.22
N VAL A 27 -1.36 4.15 -8.87
CA VAL A 27 -0.45 3.49 -7.93
C VAL A 27 0.71 2.86 -8.68
N SER A 28 1.90 3.28 -8.32
CA SER A 28 3.15 2.78 -8.88
C SER A 28 3.70 1.56 -8.14
N GLY A 29 3.39 1.42 -6.84
CA GLY A 29 3.91 0.35 -6.03
C GLY A 29 3.43 0.37 -4.58
N ILE A 30 3.75 -0.69 -3.83
CA ILE A 30 3.48 -0.77 -2.40
C ILE A 30 4.63 -1.48 -1.68
N GLY A 31 5.05 -0.91 -0.56
CA GLY A 31 6.17 -1.34 0.27
C GLY A 31 5.84 -1.31 1.75
N VAL A 32 6.75 -1.86 2.55
CA VAL A 32 6.71 -1.73 4.02
C VAL A 32 8.10 -1.34 4.54
N PRO A 33 8.64 -0.18 4.14
CA PRO A 33 9.94 0.26 4.65
C PRO A 33 9.85 0.49 6.17
N ARG A 34 10.83 -0.04 6.92
CA ARG A 34 10.93 0.11 8.38
C ARG A 34 9.69 -0.31 9.17
N GLY A 35 8.85 -1.20 8.62
CA GLY A 35 7.62 -1.66 9.27
C GLY A 35 6.39 -0.75 9.06
N GLN A 36 6.50 0.30 8.26
CA GLN A 36 5.38 1.20 7.95
C GLN A 36 4.88 0.94 6.53
N LEU A 37 3.55 0.88 6.34
CA LEU A 37 2.99 0.67 5.01
C LEU A 37 3.22 1.93 4.15
N THR A 38 3.89 1.78 3.01
CA THR A 38 4.13 2.91 2.09
C THR A 38 3.58 2.58 0.71
N VAL A 39 2.73 3.45 0.19
CA VAL A 39 2.16 3.35 -1.15
C VAL A 39 2.85 4.37 -2.04
N TYR A 40 3.45 3.87 -3.11
CA TYR A 40 4.11 4.66 -4.12
C TYR A 40 3.10 5.05 -5.19
N LEU A 41 2.94 6.35 -5.42
CA LEU A 41 2.01 6.91 -6.40
C LEU A 41 2.76 7.44 -7.62
N GLU A 42 2.17 7.27 -8.80
CA GLU A 42 2.71 7.79 -10.05
C GLU A 42 2.57 9.31 -10.14
N SER A 43 1.50 9.85 -9.57
CA SER A 43 1.20 11.28 -9.49
C SER A 43 0.58 11.61 -8.14
N ASP A 44 0.68 12.88 -7.75
CA ASP A 44 -0.01 13.37 -6.57
C ASP A 44 -1.51 13.50 -6.88
N SER A 45 -2.28 12.46 -6.55
CA SER A 45 -3.71 12.40 -6.80
C SER A 45 -4.46 12.04 -5.52
N GLU A 46 -5.31 12.96 -5.08
CA GLU A 46 -6.11 12.78 -3.87
C GLU A 46 -7.11 11.63 -4.02
N ASP A 47 -7.72 11.48 -5.20
CA ASP A 47 -8.60 10.35 -5.54
C ASP A 47 -7.94 8.98 -5.29
N VAL A 48 -6.66 8.84 -5.64
CA VAL A 48 -5.93 7.59 -5.45
C VAL A 48 -5.63 7.36 -3.98
N ARG A 49 -5.30 8.42 -3.23
CA ARG A 49 -5.09 8.36 -1.78
C ARG A 49 -6.37 7.95 -1.06
N GLU A 50 -7.51 8.51 -1.44
CA GLU A 50 -8.83 8.16 -0.92
C GLU A 50 -9.17 6.70 -1.19
N ARG A 51 -9.03 6.24 -2.44
CA ARG A 51 -9.26 4.83 -2.84
C ARG A 51 -8.40 3.86 -2.03
N VAL A 52 -7.12 4.18 -1.85
CA VAL A 52 -6.20 3.37 -1.03
C VAL A 52 -6.63 3.36 0.43
N ARG A 53 -7.06 4.50 0.99
CA ARG A 53 -7.59 4.57 2.37
C ARG A 53 -8.86 3.74 2.52
N GLU A 54 -9.76 3.72 1.55
CA GLU A 54 -10.97 2.88 1.59
C GLU A 54 -10.63 1.39 1.62
N VAL A 55 -9.70 0.96 0.76
CA VAL A 55 -9.19 -0.42 0.75
C VAL A 55 -8.57 -0.76 2.10
N LEU A 56 -7.76 0.14 2.66
CA LEU A 56 -7.14 -0.06 3.96
C LEU A 56 -8.16 -0.10 5.09
N ARG A 57 -9.13 0.80 5.12
CA ARG A 57 -10.22 0.81 6.12
C ARG A 57 -10.98 -0.50 6.19
N THR A 58 -11.15 -1.16 5.04
CA THR A 58 -11.84 -2.46 4.96
C THR A 58 -11.05 -3.59 5.64
N VAL A 59 -9.73 -3.49 5.68
CA VAL A 59 -8.85 -4.56 6.22
C VAL A 59 -8.28 -4.20 7.59
N SER A 60 -7.90 -2.94 7.80
CA SER A 60 -7.43 -2.38 9.06
C SER A 60 -7.66 -0.86 9.07
N PRO A 61 -8.69 -0.37 9.77
CA PRO A 61 -8.95 1.06 9.88
C PRO A 61 -7.86 1.84 10.62
N ASP A 62 -7.01 1.15 11.38
CA ASP A 62 -5.90 1.70 12.18
C ASP A 62 -4.53 1.58 11.48
N ALA A 63 -4.50 1.17 10.20
CA ALA A 63 -3.25 1.00 9.49
C ALA A 63 -2.62 2.34 9.11
N ASP A 64 -1.47 2.65 9.69
CA ASP A 64 -0.66 3.82 9.35
C ASP A 64 -0.06 3.65 7.95
N VAL A 65 -0.56 4.43 6.99
CA VAL A 65 -0.13 4.41 5.58
C VAL A 65 0.50 5.73 5.18
N VAL A 66 1.69 5.63 4.59
CA VAL A 66 2.41 6.76 4.01
C VAL A 66 2.23 6.74 2.50
N PHE A 67 1.85 7.88 1.93
CA PHE A 67 1.79 8.08 0.49
C PHE A 67 3.06 8.77 0.03
N MET A 68 3.76 8.15 -0.93
CA MET A 68 4.99 8.69 -1.49
C MET A 68 4.83 8.81 -3.00
N VAL A 69 4.89 10.02 -3.53
CA VAL A 69 4.83 10.23 -4.98
C VAL A 69 6.22 10.01 -5.55
N THR A 70 6.38 8.99 -6.38
CA THR A 70 7.66 8.61 -6.99
C THR A 70 7.75 9.00 -8.47
N GLY A 71 6.66 9.50 -9.06
CA GLY A 71 6.54 9.59 -10.51
C GLY A 71 6.19 8.23 -11.11
N LYS A 72 5.97 8.19 -12.44
CA LYS A 72 5.79 6.92 -13.18
C LYS A 72 6.97 5.99 -12.90
N PHE A 73 6.73 4.82 -12.29
CA PHE A 73 7.71 3.74 -12.37
C PHE A 73 7.84 3.33 -13.83
N ALA A 74 8.86 3.85 -14.51
CA ALA A 74 9.45 3.11 -15.60
C ALA A 74 10.12 1.90 -14.96
N LYS A 75 9.60 0.69 -15.24
CA LYS A 75 10.33 -0.55 -14.98
C LYS A 75 11.73 -0.33 -15.54
N GLN A 76 12.74 -0.30 -14.69
CA GLN A 76 14.13 -0.11 -15.10
C GLN A 76 14.53 -1.38 -15.86
N ASP A 77 14.20 -1.42 -17.15
CA ASP A 77 14.72 -2.38 -18.10
C ASP A 77 16.21 -2.05 -18.20
N SER A 78 17.01 -2.78 -17.42
CA SER A 78 18.45 -2.66 -17.44
C SER A 78 18.90 -3.32 -18.74
N TYR A 79 19.31 -2.46 -19.69
CA TYR A 79 19.88 -2.79 -20.99
C TYR A 79 21.17 -3.60 -20.86
#